data_AF-A0A328KXN1-F1
#
_entry.id   AF-A0A328KXN1-F1
#
_cell.length_a   1.000
_cell.length_b   1.000
_cell.length_c   1.000
_cell.angle_alpha   90.00
_cell.angle_beta   90.00
_cell.angle_gamma   90.00
#
_symmetry.space_group_name_H-M   'P 1'
#
loop_
_entity.id
_entity.type
_entity.pdbx_description
1 polymer ?
#
loop_
_entity_poly.entity_id
_entity_poly.type
_entity_poly.pdbx_seq_one_letter_code
_entity_poly.pdbx_strand_id
1 'polypeptide(L)'
;NERQKYDKIEMIKNEKDPTKYSAKDSSGNVIKNSWVIQGDWYFFADADGVLLTGWQEIKGKTYYFRPGFGNMVAVSGSEIDGKYYNFNDDGSVLQSAWKEDQNGLHYSDASGVVIKEGLKD
;
A
#
# COMPACT_ATOMS: atom_id res chain seq x y z
N ASN A 1 -3.42 13.89 -7.15
CA ASN A 1 -2.23 13.85 -6.27
C ASN A 1 -1.26 12.91 -6.91
N GLU A 2 -0.34 13.50 -7.65
CA GLU A 2 0.78 12.80 -8.26
C GLU A 2 1.72 12.35 -7.13
N ARG A 3 2.36 11.20 -7.31
CA ARG A 3 3.40 10.76 -6.38
C ARG A 3 4.59 11.69 -6.55
N GLN A 4 4.83 12.54 -5.56
CA GLN A 4 5.98 13.42 -5.59
C GLN A 4 7.25 12.60 -5.35
N LYS A 5 8.23 12.76 -6.23
CA LYS A 5 9.57 12.26 -6.02
C LYS A 5 10.31 13.31 -5.20
N TYR A 6 10.84 12.88 -4.06
CA TYR A 6 11.71 13.69 -3.22
C TYR A 6 13.14 13.21 -3.43
N ASP A 7 14.09 14.14 -3.62
CA ASP A 7 15.50 13.80 -3.87
C ASP A 7 16.13 13.04 -2.70
N LYS A 8 15.66 13.32 -1.48
CA LYS A 8 16.02 12.62 -0.26
C LYS A 8 14.84 12.60 0.70
N ILE A 9 14.61 11.43 1.29
CA ILE A 9 13.62 11.22 2.36
C ILE A 9 14.37 10.77 3.61
N GLU A 10 14.06 11.43 4.73
CA GLU A 10 14.44 10.98 6.06
C GLU A 10 13.22 10.38 6.76
N MET A 11 13.34 9.13 7.23
CA MET A 11 12.30 8.45 7.99
C MET A 11 12.56 8.63 9.48
N ILE A 12 11.61 9.22 10.20
CA ILE A 12 11.71 9.51 11.62
C ILE A 12 10.80 8.57 12.37
N LYS A 13 11.37 7.81 13.30
CA LYS A 13 10.62 6.95 14.22
C LYS A 13 10.01 7.78 15.34
N ASN A 14 8.75 7.53 15.67
CA ASN A 14 8.11 8.20 16.80
C ASN A 14 8.66 7.64 18.12
N GLU A 15 9.04 8.53 19.03
CA GLU A 15 9.68 8.16 20.31
C GLU A 15 8.71 7.49 21.29
N LYS A 16 7.43 7.87 21.27
CA LYS A 16 6.40 7.35 22.18
C LYS A 16 5.74 6.09 21.64
N ASP A 17 5.68 5.96 20.32
CA ASP A 17 5.13 4.81 19.62
C ASP A 17 6.11 4.37 18.51
N PRO A 18 7.04 3.45 18.82
CA PRO A 18 8.08 3.03 17.89
C PRO A 18 7.54 2.30 16.64
N THR A 19 6.23 2.03 16.57
CA THR A 19 5.59 1.43 15.39
C THR A 19 5.16 2.49 14.36
N LYS A 20 5.21 3.77 14.73
CA LYS A 20 4.83 4.90 13.88
C LYS A 20 6.06 5.63 13.38
N TYR A 21 5.99 6.04 12.12
CA TYR A 21 7.04 6.76 11.43
C TYR A 21 6.47 8.02 10.78
N SER A 22 7.32 9.00 10.54
CA SER A 22 7.06 10.19 9.74
C SER A 22 8.15 10.35 8.68
N ALA A 23 7.86 11.08 7.61
CA ALA A 23 8.85 11.36 6.56
C ALA A 23 9.14 12.87 6.50
N LYS A 24 10.41 13.23 6.33
CA LYS A 24 10.84 14.59 6.00
C LYS A 24 11.46 14.66 4.62
N ASP A 25 11.22 15.79 3.94
CA ASP A 25 11.93 16.13 2.71
C ASP A 25 13.38 16.55 2.99
N SER A 26 14.13 16.84 1.94
CA SER A 26 15.55 17.28 2.02
C SER A 26 15.75 18.61 2.74
N SER A 27 14.69 19.40 2.92
CA SER A 27 14.70 20.67 3.66
C SER A 27 14.31 20.49 5.13
N GLY A 28 14.01 19.26 5.55
CA GLY A 28 13.59 18.94 6.92
C GLY A 28 12.10 19.20 7.20
N ASN A 29 11.30 19.50 6.18
CA ASN A 29 9.86 19.67 6.36
C ASN A 29 9.16 18.32 6.43
N VAL A 30 8.22 18.17 7.36
CA VAL A 30 7.40 16.95 7.47
C VAL A 30 6.45 16.86 6.29
N ILE A 31 6.47 15.74 5.60
CA ILE A 31 5.58 15.44 4.47
C ILE A 31 4.21 15.02 5.03
N LYS A 32 3.15 15.60 4.48
CA LYS A 32 1.76 15.43 4.94
C LYS A 32 0.80 15.25 3.78
N ASN A 33 -0.26 14.46 3.97
CA ASN A 33 -1.30 14.18 2.97
C ASN A 33 -0.76 13.80 1.58
N SER A 34 0.36 13.08 1.54
CA SER A 34 1.11 12.84 0.31
C SER A 34 1.77 11.46 0.29
N TRP A 35 2.04 10.99 -0.91
CA TRP A 35 2.84 9.79 -1.14
C TRP A 35 4.31 10.09 -0.87
N VAL A 36 4.98 9.15 -0.23
CA VAL A 36 6.42 9.16 0.02
C VAL A 36 7.03 7.97 -0.70
N ILE A 37 8.09 8.22 -1.47
CA ILE A 37 8.84 7.18 -2.18
C ILE A 37 10.23 7.13 -1.58
N GLN A 38 10.66 5.95 -1.10
CA GLN A 38 12.01 5.72 -0.59
C GLN A 38 12.57 4.44 -1.21
N GLY A 39 13.48 4.59 -2.18
CA GLY A 39 13.91 3.48 -3.03
C GLY A 39 12.72 2.88 -3.79
N ASP A 40 12.52 1.57 -3.66
CA ASP A 40 11.39 0.84 -4.28
C ASP A 40 10.12 0.85 -3.42
N TRP A 41 10.18 1.45 -2.23
CA TRP A 41 9.08 1.44 -1.27
C TRP A 41 8.22 2.70 -1.36
N TYR A 42 6.90 2.48 -1.26
CA TYR A 42 5.89 3.52 -1.29
C TYR A 42 5.19 3.58 0.06
N PHE A 43 4.92 4.79 0.55
CA PHE A 43 4.21 5.05 1.80
C PHE A 43 3.23 6.19 1.57
N PHE A 44 2.30 6.40 2.50
CA PHE A 44 1.45 7.58 2.50
C PHE A 44 1.47 8.22 3.88
N ALA A 45 1.74 9.53 3.93
CA ALA A 45 1.71 10.31 5.15
C ALA A 45 0.33 10.97 5.32
N ASP A 46 -0.26 10.89 6.51
CA ASP A 46 -1.52 11.54 6.85
C ASP A 46 -1.38 13.07 7.09
N ALA A 47 -2.42 13.71 7.60
CA ALA A 47 -2.42 15.15 7.87
C ALA A 47 -1.48 15.57 9.02
N ASP A 48 -1.17 14.64 9.91
CA ASP A 48 -0.20 14.84 10.99
C ASP A 48 1.22 14.52 10.54
N GLY A 49 1.37 13.88 9.39
CA GLY A 49 2.64 13.46 8.81
C GLY A 49 3.09 12.09 9.31
N VAL A 50 2.17 11.31 9.88
CA VAL A 50 2.40 9.93 10.27
C VAL A 50 2.15 9.03 9.07
N LEU A 51 3.04 8.07 8.85
CA LEU A 51 2.89 7.08 7.79
C LEU A 51 1.78 6.09 8.13
N LEU A 52 0.87 5.91 7.19
CA LEU A 52 -0.27 5.02 7.33
C LEU A 52 0.17 3.54 7.37
N THR A 53 -0.62 2.74 8.08
CA THR A 53 -0.50 1.28 8.15
C THR A 53 -1.88 0.63 7.96
N GLY A 54 -1.89 -0.66 7.64
CA GLY A 54 -3.11 -1.44 7.43
C GLY A 54 -3.87 -1.05 6.16
N TRP A 55 -5.16 -1.41 6.14
CA TRP A 55 -6.09 -1.07 5.07
C TRP A 55 -6.43 0.41 5.07
N GLN A 56 -6.29 1.06 3.92
CA GLN A 56 -6.52 2.50 3.78
C GLN A 56 -7.24 2.80 2.48
N GLU A 57 -8.23 3.68 2.54
CA GLU A 57 -8.84 4.24 1.34
C GLU A 57 -8.25 5.63 1.07
N ILE A 58 -7.60 5.78 -0.08
CA ILE A 58 -7.00 7.04 -0.50
C ILE A 58 -7.61 7.40 -1.85
N LYS A 59 -8.46 8.42 -1.85
CA LYS A 59 -9.16 8.94 -3.06
C LYS A 59 -9.97 7.86 -3.79
N GLY A 60 -10.75 7.08 -3.05
CA GLY A 60 -11.62 6.05 -3.62
C GLY A 60 -10.89 4.80 -4.11
N LYS A 61 -9.59 4.67 -3.80
CA LYS A 61 -8.81 3.46 -4.05
C LYS A 61 -8.35 2.86 -2.73
N THR A 62 -8.47 1.55 -2.60
CA THR A 62 -8.02 0.83 -1.41
C THR A 62 -6.57 0.41 -1.58
N TYR A 63 -5.77 0.59 -0.53
CA TYR A 63 -4.38 0.21 -0.43
C TYR A 63 -4.15 -0.55 0.87
N TYR A 64 -3.11 -1.39 0.90
CA TYR A 64 -2.67 -2.02 2.13
C TYR A 64 -1.21 -1.64 2.42
N PHE A 65 -0.97 -1.09 3.61
CA PHE A 65 0.36 -0.74 4.10
C PHE A 65 0.78 -1.71 5.20
N ARG A 66 1.98 -2.29 5.10
CA ARG A 66 2.44 -3.30 6.06
C ARG A 66 2.44 -2.74 7.49
N PRO A 67 1.82 -3.42 8.47
CA PRO A 67 1.95 -3.04 9.87
C PRO A 67 3.42 -2.94 10.31
N GLY A 68 3.73 -1.95 11.15
CA GLY A 68 5.06 -1.71 11.72
C GLY A 68 6.06 -1.01 10.80
N PHE A 69 5.99 -1.22 9.48
CA PHE A 69 6.91 -0.59 8.51
C PHE A 69 6.25 0.49 7.66
N GLY A 70 4.94 0.37 7.38
CA GLY A 70 4.16 1.35 6.63
C GLY A 70 4.36 1.31 5.11
N ASN A 71 5.21 0.43 4.57
CA ASN A 71 5.38 0.31 3.13
C ASN A 71 4.18 -0.40 2.48
N MET A 72 3.75 0.12 1.33
CA MET A 72 2.63 -0.38 0.55
C MET A 72 2.91 -1.78 0.00
N VAL A 73 1.91 -2.66 0.10
CA VAL A 73 1.91 -3.96 -0.58
C VAL A 73 1.33 -3.78 -1.98
N ALA A 74 2.06 -4.24 -3.00
CA ALA A 74 1.64 -4.20 -4.40
C ALA A 74 1.91 -5.52 -5.14
N VAL A 75 2.32 -6.57 -4.42
CA VAL A 75 2.63 -7.89 -5.01
C VAL A 75 1.33 -8.68 -5.12
N SER A 76 0.98 -9.12 -6.32
CA SER A 76 -0.21 -9.96 -6.55
C SER A 76 -0.06 -11.33 -5.89
N GLY A 77 -1.18 -11.91 -5.43
CA GLY A 77 -1.17 -13.14 -4.64
C GLY A 77 -0.69 -12.97 -3.19
N SER A 78 -0.61 -11.73 -2.67
CA SER A 78 -0.24 -11.52 -1.26
C SER A 78 -1.36 -12.01 -0.33
N GLU A 79 -0.98 -12.78 0.69
CA GLU A 79 -1.89 -13.18 1.78
C GLU A 79 -1.92 -12.10 2.87
N ILE A 80 -3.11 -11.60 3.17
CA ILE A 80 -3.40 -10.60 4.20
C ILE A 80 -4.61 -11.11 4.98
N ASP A 81 -4.45 -11.29 6.29
CA ASP A 81 -5.51 -11.79 7.20
C ASP A 81 -6.22 -13.07 6.71
N GLY A 82 -5.43 -14.02 6.17
CA GLY A 82 -5.93 -15.31 5.66
C GLY A 82 -6.64 -15.25 4.31
N LYS A 83 -6.61 -14.09 3.63
CA LYS A 83 -7.20 -13.89 2.30
C LYS A 83 -6.14 -13.45 1.31
N TYR A 84 -6.32 -13.82 0.05
CA TYR A 84 -5.38 -13.48 -1.01
C TYR A 84 -5.88 -12.25 -1.77
N TYR A 85 -4.97 -11.34 -2.08
CA TYR A 85 -5.27 -10.10 -2.79
C TYR A 85 -4.33 -9.89 -3.97
N ASN A 86 -4.91 -9.33 -5.03
CA ASN A 86 -4.19 -8.83 -6.19
C ASN A 86 -4.20 -7.31 -6.17
N PHE A 87 -3.22 -6.71 -6.84
CA PHE A 87 -3.05 -5.26 -6.88
C PHE A 87 -2.85 -4.79 -8.32
N ASN A 88 -3.36 -3.59 -8.60
CA ASN A 88 -3.08 -2.83 -9.81
C ASN A 88 -1.63 -2.30 -9.78
N ASP A 89 -1.14 -1.79 -10.91
CA ASP A 89 0.23 -1.26 -11.03
C ASP A 89 0.47 -0.04 -10.12
N ASP A 90 -0.59 0.69 -9.78
CA ASP A 90 -0.53 1.76 -8.79
C ASP A 90 -0.61 1.25 -7.34
N GLY A 91 -0.60 -0.05 -7.12
CA GLY A 91 -0.67 -0.68 -5.80
C GLY A 91 -2.06 -0.66 -5.15
N SER A 92 -3.09 -0.12 -5.82
CA SER A 92 -4.45 -0.25 -5.32
C SER A 92 -4.93 -1.70 -5.44
N VAL A 93 -5.82 -2.13 -4.55
CA VAL A 93 -6.44 -3.46 -4.58
C VAL A 93 -7.18 -3.65 -5.91
N LEU A 94 -6.93 -4.77 -6.58
CA LEU A 94 -7.69 -5.18 -7.75
C LEU A 94 -9.07 -5.66 -7.30
N GLN A 95 -10.14 -5.10 -7.87
CA GLN A 95 -11.51 -5.43 -7.51
C GLN A 95 -12.33 -5.74 -8.77
N SER A 96 -13.24 -6.70 -8.66
CA SER A 96 -14.16 -7.11 -9.73
C SER A 96 -13.47 -7.40 -11.08
N ALA A 97 -12.29 -8.02 -11.05
CA ALA A 97 -11.46 -8.18 -12.23
C ALA A 97 -10.62 -9.46 -12.21
N TRP A 98 -10.28 -9.92 -13.40
CA TRP A 98 -9.39 -11.05 -13.63
C TRP A 98 -7.93 -10.61 -13.68
N LYS A 99 -7.02 -11.45 -13.17
CA LYS A 99 -5.57 -11.28 -13.31
C LYS A 99 -4.91 -12.63 -13.52
N GLU A 100 -4.06 -12.69 -14.53
CA GLU A 100 -3.24 -13.86 -14.83
C GLU A 100 -1.89 -13.75 -14.11
N ASP A 101 -1.44 -14.84 -13.50
CA ASP A 101 -0.08 -15.00 -13.00
C ASP A 101 0.46 -16.39 -13.33
N GLN A 102 1.63 -16.73 -12.80
CA GLN A 102 2.29 -18.02 -13.05
C GLN A 102 1.48 -19.26 -12.65
N ASN A 103 0.45 -19.11 -11.81
CA ASN A 103 -0.44 -20.16 -11.33
C ASN A 103 -1.80 -20.19 -12.07
N GLY A 104 -1.99 -19.31 -13.05
CA GLY A 104 -3.19 -19.25 -13.89
C GLY A 104 -4.02 -17.97 -13.71
N LEU A 105 -5.27 -18.04 -14.15
CA LEU A 105 -6.19 -16.91 -14.15
C LEU A 105 -7.01 -16.89 -12.86
N HIS A 106 -6.96 -15.77 -12.13
CA HIS A 106 -7.62 -15.58 -10.84
C HIS A 106 -8.58 -14.39 -10.87
N TYR A 107 -9.78 -14.55 -10.30
CA TYR A 107 -10.75 -13.46 -10.15
C TYR A 107 -10.69 -12.85 -8.75
N SER A 108 -10.57 -11.53 -8.67
CA SER A 108 -10.76 -10.75 -7.45
C SER A 108 -12.20 -10.24 -7.41
N ASP A 109 -12.92 -10.52 -6.31
CA ASP A 109 -14.30 -10.08 -6.13
C ASP A 109 -14.42 -8.56 -5.87
N ALA A 110 -15.62 -8.07 -5.58
CA ALA A 110 -15.87 -6.65 -5.29
C ALA A 110 -15.12 -6.14 -4.04
N SER A 111 -14.78 -7.02 -3.10
CA SER A 111 -13.93 -6.71 -1.94
C SER A 111 -12.43 -6.83 -2.23
N GLY A 112 -12.07 -7.36 -3.40
CA GLY A 112 -10.71 -7.60 -3.87
C GLY A 112 -10.14 -8.96 -3.49
N VAL A 113 -10.92 -9.79 -2.79
CA VAL A 113 -10.50 -11.12 -2.36
C VAL A 113 -10.44 -12.03 -3.57
N VAL A 114 -9.32 -12.73 -3.72
CA VAL A 114 -9.12 -13.73 -4.77
C VAL A 114 -9.94 -14.98 -4.46
N ILE A 115 -10.78 -15.37 -5.41
CA ILE A 115 -11.57 -16.61 -5.34
C ILE A 115 -10.72 -17.77 -5.87
N LYS A 116 -10.36 -18.71 -4.98
CA LYS A 116 -9.51 -19.88 -5.30
C LYS A 116 -10.31 -21.12 -5.70
N GLU A 117 -11.53 -21.28 -5.21
CA GLU A 117 -12.37 -22.45 -5.50
C GLU A 117 -13.68 -21.98 -6.14
N GLY A 118 -14.01 -22.52 -7.31
CA GLY A 118 -15.22 -22.14 -8.07
C GLY A 118 -15.02 -22.06 -9.58
N LEU A 119 -13.77 -22.07 -10.07
CA LEU A 119 -13.44 -22.20 -11.49
C LEU A 119 -13.25 -23.68 -11.86
N LYS A 120 -14.33 -24.45 -11.78
CA LYS A 120 -14.41 -25.72 -12.50
C LYS A 120 -15.40 -25.47 -13.64
N ASP A 121 -14.95 -25.76 -14.86
CA ASP A 121 -15.74 -25.71 -16.09
C ASP A 121 -17.12 -26.39 -15.94
#